data_AF-A0A964JMI1-F1
#
_entry.id   AF-A0A964JMI1-F1
#
_cell.length_a   1.000
_cell.length_b   1.000
_cell.length_c   1.000
_cell.angle_alpha   90.00
_cell.angle_beta   90.00
_cell.angle_gamma   90.00
#
_symmetry.space_group_name_H-M   'P 1'
#
loop_
_entity.id
_entity.type
_entity.pdbx_description
1 polymer ?
#
loop_
_entity_poly.entity_id
_entity_poly.type
_entity_poly.pdbx_seq_one_letter_code
_entity_poly.pdbx_strand_id
1 'polypeptide(L)'
;MRNAQTDTINPLKLRELLSSGRPIAATGLPEIVRAYGPLVPTGDGVASFIVAIEAALGSGPEDAARRQAAVAGDDCGVKARTLLDFIAATPPRA
;
A
#
# COMPACT_ATOMS: atom_id res chain seq x y z
N MET A 1 -11.61 8.85 10.21
CA MET A 1 -12.10 10.13 9.66
C MET A 1 -11.81 10.10 8.16
N ARG A 2 -12.84 10.13 7.33
CA ARG A 2 -12.76 9.99 5.86
C ARG A 2 -13.18 11.32 5.25
N ASN A 3 -12.44 11.82 4.27
CA ASN A 3 -12.73 13.04 3.53
C ASN A 3 -12.34 12.87 2.05
N ALA A 4 -12.58 13.87 1.21
CA ALA A 4 -12.27 13.81 -0.22
C ALA A 4 -10.78 13.54 -0.52
N GLN A 5 -9.87 13.96 0.36
CA GLN A 5 -8.43 13.74 0.18
C GLN A 5 -8.02 12.29 0.48
N THR A 6 -8.70 11.62 1.42
CA THR A 6 -8.42 10.22 1.75
C THR A 6 -8.95 9.23 0.71
N ASP A 7 -9.76 9.70 -0.24
CA ASP A 7 -10.37 8.85 -1.27
C ASP A 7 -9.40 8.61 -2.46
N THR A 8 -8.39 9.45 -2.64
CA THR A 8 -7.42 9.36 -3.74
C THR A 8 -5.96 9.38 -3.27
N ILE A 9 -5.72 9.12 -1.98
CA ILE A 9 -4.37 9.16 -1.41
C ILE A 9 -3.51 8.01 -1.94
N ASN A 10 -2.28 8.35 -2.35
CA ASN A 10 -1.23 7.35 -2.59
C ASN A 10 -0.69 6.85 -1.24
N PRO A 11 -0.81 5.55 -0.91
CA PRO A 11 -0.44 5.02 0.40
C PRO A 11 1.08 4.77 0.51
N LEU A 12 1.91 5.80 0.31
CA LEU A 12 3.38 5.69 0.34
C LEU A 12 3.89 5.08 1.66
N LYS A 13 3.40 5.59 2.80
CA LYS A 13 3.80 5.09 4.12
C LYS A 13 3.45 3.61 4.32
N LEU A 14 2.35 3.14 3.72
CA LEU A 14 1.97 1.74 3.81
C LEU A 14 2.99 0.86 3.08
N ARG A 15 3.42 1.27 1.89
CA ARG A 15 4.40 0.52 1.10
C ARG A 15 5.76 0.43 1.79
N GLU A 16 6.20 1.50 2.45
CA GLU A 16 7.39 1.48 3.32
C GLU A 16 7.27 0.48 4.48
N LEU A 17 6.07 0.33 5.06
CA LEU A 17 5.86 -0.64 6.12
C LEU A 17 5.80 -2.07 5.56
N LEU A 18 5.17 -2.28 4.41
CA LEU A 18 5.08 -3.60 3.76
C LEU A 18 6.46 -4.18 3.45
N SER A 19 7.43 -3.36 3.03
CA SER A 19 8.80 -3.81 2.74
C SER A 19 9.55 -4.28 3.99
N SER A 20 9.12 -3.86 5.19
CA SER A 20 9.71 -4.33 6.46
C SER A 20 9.26 -5.74 6.86
N GLY A 21 8.21 -6.29 6.23
CA GLY A 21 7.65 -7.60 6.57
C GLY A 21 6.91 -7.65 7.93
N ARG A 22 6.82 -6.53 8.64
CA ARG A 22 6.16 -6.46 9.96
C ARG A 22 4.64 -6.67 9.83
N PRO A 23 3.98 -7.19 10.88
CA PRO A 23 2.52 -7.12 11.02
C PRO A 23 2.01 -5.69 10.92
N ILE A 24 0.97 -5.47 10.11
CA ILE A 24 0.36 -4.15 9.87
C ILE A 24 -1.16 -4.30 9.91
N ALA A 25 -1.83 -3.40 10.64
CA ALA A 25 -3.26 -3.15 10.56
C ALA A 25 -3.50 -1.70 10.17
N ALA A 26 -4.57 -1.42 9.42
CA ALA A 26 -4.86 -0.09 8.91
C ALA A 26 -6.36 0.27 9.02
N THR A 27 -6.69 1.55 8.88
CA THR A 27 -8.08 1.97 8.68
C THR A 27 -8.54 1.62 7.27
N GLY A 28 -9.85 1.51 7.05
CA GLY A 28 -10.48 1.09 5.79
C GLY A 28 -10.42 2.13 4.67
N LEU A 29 -9.25 2.69 4.38
CA LEU A 29 -9.09 3.62 3.26
C LEU A 29 -9.32 2.90 1.92
N PRO A 30 -10.05 3.49 0.95
CA PRO A 30 -10.43 2.81 -0.28
C PRO A 30 -9.26 2.19 -1.04
N GLU A 31 -8.15 2.92 -1.17
CA GLU A 31 -6.96 2.42 -1.87
C GLU A 31 -6.27 1.28 -1.11
N ILE A 32 -6.30 1.29 0.23
CA ILE A 32 -5.78 0.19 1.05
C ILE A 32 -6.64 -1.06 0.86
N VAL A 33 -7.95 -0.92 0.99
CA VAL A 33 -8.89 -2.03 0.82
C VAL A 33 -8.78 -2.63 -0.58
N ARG A 34 -8.72 -1.78 -1.62
CA ARG A 34 -8.70 -2.20 -3.02
C ARG A 34 -7.38 -2.86 -3.42
N ALA A 35 -6.23 -2.24 -3.09
CA ALA A 35 -4.93 -2.70 -3.58
C ALA A 35 -4.19 -3.62 -2.61
N TYR A 36 -4.49 -3.55 -1.31
CA TYR A 36 -3.73 -4.24 -0.25
C TYR A 36 -4.58 -5.04 0.74
N GLY A 37 -5.90 -5.14 0.54
CA GLY A 37 -6.81 -5.89 1.43
C GLY A 37 -6.35 -7.32 1.77
N PRO A 38 -5.83 -8.11 0.80
CA PRO A 38 -5.29 -9.44 1.08
C PRO A 38 -4.00 -9.48 1.92
N LEU A 39 -3.33 -8.35 2.12
CA LEU A 39 -2.02 -8.23 2.79
C LEU A 39 -2.12 -7.52 4.15
N VAL A 40 -3.13 -6.67 4.30
CA VAL A 40 -3.29 -5.74 5.43
C VAL A 40 -4.72 -5.80 5.92
N PRO A 41 -4.99 -6.41 7.09
CA PRO A 41 -6.28 -6.33 7.75
C PRO A 41 -6.68 -4.87 8.01
N THR A 42 -7.93 -4.54 7.74
CA THR A 42 -8.47 -3.20 7.96
C THR A 42 -9.67 -3.20 8.89
N GLY A 43 -9.81 -2.16 9.70
CA GLY A 43 -10.97 -1.96 10.56
C GLY A 43 -11.34 -0.48 10.70
N ASP A 44 -12.63 -0.17 10.56
CA ASP A 44 -13.19 1.15 10.82
C ASP A 44 -13.87 1.24 12.18
N GLY A 45 -13.35 2.12 13.04
CA GLY A 45 -13.79 2.25 14.44
C GLY A 45 -13.05 1.31 15.39
N VAL A 46 -13.27 1.49 16.70
CA VAL A 46 -12.44 0.86 17.74
C VAL A 46 -12.50 -0.66 17.70
N ALA A 47 -13.71 -1.24 17.73
CA ALA A 47 -13.88 -2.68 17.83
C ALA A 47 -13.31 -3.44 16.61
N SER A 48 -13.60 -2.97 15.40
CA SER A 48 -13.09 -3.59 14.18
C SER A 48 -11.58 -3.39 14.01
N PHE A 49 -11.03 -2.27 14.47
CA PHE A 49 -9.60 -2.02 14.42
C PHE A 49 -8.82 -2.94 15.38
N ILE A 50 -9.40 -3.26 16.55
CA ILE A 50 -8.84 -4.28 17.46
C ILE A 50 -8.77 -5.64 16.75
N VAL A 51 -9.87 -6.07 16.11
CA VAL A 51 -9.88 -7.32 15.34
C VAL A 51 -8.82 -7.32 14.22
N ALA A 52 -8.64 -6.19 13.53
CA ALA A 52 -7.60 -6.05 12.51
C ALA A 52 -6.18 -6.18 13.09
N ILE A 53 -5.92 -5.63 14.28
CA ILE A 53 -4.65 -5.78 14.99
C ILE A 53 -4.41 -7.25 15.35
N GLU A 54 -5.40 -7.92 15.93
CA GLU A 54 -5.29 -9.33 16.31
C GLU A 54 -5.01 -10.22 15.09
N ALA A 55 -5.72 -9.98 13.97
CA ALA A 55 -5.47 -10.68 12.71
C ALA A 55 -4.05 -10.43 12.17
N ALA A 56 -3.54 -9.19 12.28
CA ALA A 56 -2.18 -8.88 11.86
C ALA A 56 -1.13 -9.59 12.74
N LEU A 57 -1.33 -9.59 14.07
CA LEU A 57 -0.42 -10.24 15.02
C LEU A 57 -0.40 -11.77 14.87
N GLY A 58 -1.48 -12.38 14.37
CA GLY A 58 -1.54 -13.80 14.02
C GLY A 58 -0.80 -14.18 12.73
N SER A 59 -0.24 -13.21 11.99
CA SER A 59 0.43 -13.49 10.71
C SER A 59 1.82 -14.13 10.87
N GLY A 60 2.17 -15.00 9.93
CA GLY A 60 3.40 -15.78 9.94
C GLY A 60 4.47 -15.29 8.96
N PRO A 61 5.63 -15.99 8.89
CA PRO A 61 6.72 -15.65 7.97
C PRO A 61 6.31 -15.61 6.49
N GLU A 62 5.36 -16.46 6.07
CA GLU A 62 4.86 -16.45 4.69
C GLU A 62 4.07 -15.18 4.37
N ASP A 63 3.29 -14.67 5.32
CA ASP A 63 2.58 -13.40 5.15
C ASP A 63 3.56 -12.22 5.06
N ALA A 64 4.63 -12.25 5.86
CA ALA A 64 5.70 -11.27 5.78
C ALA A 64 6.35 -11.29 4.38
N ALA A 65 6.69 -12.47 3.86
CA ALA A 65 7.26 -12.62 2.53
C ALA A 65 6.29 -12.10 1.44
N ARG A 66 4.99 -12.39 1.55
CA ARG A 66 3.97 -11.88 0.62
C ARG A 66 3.88 -10.35 0.62
N ARG A 67 3.94 -9.72 1.80
CA ARG A 67 3.93 -8.25 1.93
C ARG A 67 5.16 -7.62 1.25
N GLN A 68 6.34 -8.19 1.52
CA GLN A 68 7.59 -7.69 0.93
C GLN A 68 7.62 -7.86 -0.59
N ALA A 69 7.20 -9.02 -1.08
CA ALA A 69 7.13 -9.30 -2.52
C ALA A 69 6.19 -8.33 -3.25
N ALA A 70 5.06 -7.97 -2.65
CA ALA A 70 4.09 -7.06 -3.24
C ALA A 70 4.64 -5.64 -3.52
N VAL A 71 5.69 -5.22 -2.83
CA VAL A 71 6.31 -3.89 -2.98
C VAL A 71 7.77 -3.92 -3.42
N ALA A 72 8.31 -5.10 -3.75
CA ALA A 72 9.73 -5.28 -4.07
C ALA A 72 10.18 -4.47 -5.31
N GLY A 73 9.28 -4.21 -6.25
CA GLY A 73 9.56 -3.40 -7.45
C GLY A 73 9.27 -1.91 -7.29
N ASP A 74 8.86 -1.46 -6.10
CA ASP A 74 8.38 -0.11 -5.87
C ASP A 74 9.53 0.87 -5.58
N ASP A 75 10.34 1.11 -6.62
CA ASP A 75 11.53 1.94 -6.58
C ASP A 75 11.32 3.31 -7.25
N CYS A 76 11.85 4.37 -6.63
CA CYS A 76 11.76 5.73 -7.15
C CYS A 76 12.52 5.88 -8.48
N GLY A 77 13.66 5.20 -8.63
CA GLY A 77 14.46 5.21 -9.86
C GLY A 77 13.73 4.53 -11.02
N VAL A 78 13.04 3.41 -10.78
CA VAL A 78 12.16 2.76 -11.77
C VAL A 78 11.07 3.73 -12.23
N LYS A 79 10.36 4.38 -11.31
CA LYS A 79 9.31 5.34 -11.64
C LYS A 79 9.83 6.54 -12.44
N ALA A 80 10.98 7.08 -12.05
CA ALA A 80 11.61 8.18 -12.76
C ALA A 80 11.96 7.78 -14.20
N ARG A 81 12.54 6.58 -14.40
CA ARG A 81 12.81 6.05 -15.74
C ARG A 81 11.53 5.88 -16.56
N THR A 82 10.49 5.26 -16.01
CA THR A 82 9.20 5.11 -16.71
C THR A 82 8.65 6.46 -17.18
N LEU A 83 8.73 7.49 -16.33
CA LEU A 83 8.27 8.83 -16.69
C LEU A 83 9.14 9.46 -17.80
N LEU A 84 10.47 9.34 -17.69
CA LEU A 84 11.39 9.86 -18.69
C LEU A 84 11.19 9.20 -20.06
N ASP A 85 11.02 7.88 -20.08
CA ASP A 85 10.75 7.10 -21.30
C ASP A 85 9.43 7.56 -21.96
N PHE A 86 8.39 7.79 -21.15
CA PHE A 86 7.11 8.30 -21.65
C PHE A 86 7.23 9.70 -22.26
N ILE A 87 7.97 10.60 -21.60
CA ILE A 87 8.23 11.96 -22.12
C ILE A 87 9.00 11.88 -23.45
N ALA A 88 10.03 11.05 -23.53
CA ALA A 88 10.83 10.88 -24.75
C ALA A 88 10.01 10.32 -25.93
N ALA A 89 9.02 9.48 -25.65
CA ALA A 89 8.12 8.91 -26.66
C ALA A 89 6.99 9.88 -27.10
N THR A 90 6.79 10.99 -26.39
CA THR A 90 5.73 11.96 -26.72
C THR A 90 6.24 12.98 -27.75
N PRO A 91 5.65 13.05 -28.96
CA PRO A 91 6.08 14.02 -29.96
C PRO A 91 5.85 15.47 -29.48
N PRO A 92 6.66 16.44 -29.93
CA PRO A 92 6.52 17.83 -29.52
C PRO A 92 5.12 18.34 -29.90
N ARG A 93 4.48 19.09 -28.99
CA ARG A 93 3.25 19.81 -29.30
C ARG A 93 3.56 20.88 -30.35
N ALA A 94 2.90 20.77 -31.51
CA ALA A 94 2.90 21.78 -32.57
C ALA A 94 2.21 23.07 -32.12
#